data_AF-A0A0C9S5R0-F1
#
_entry.id   AF-A0A0C9S5R0-F1
#
_cell.length_a   1.000
_cell.length_b   1.000
_cell.length_c   1.000
_cell.angle_alpha   90.00
_cell.angle_beta   90.00
_cell.angle_gamma   90.00
#
_symmetry.space_group_name_H-M   'P 1'
#
loop_
_entity.id
_entity.type
_entity.pdbx_description
1 polymer ?
#
loop_
_entity_poly.entity_id
_entity_poly.type
_entity_poly.pdbx_seq_one_letter_code
_entity_poly.pdbx_strand_id
1 'polypeptide(L)'
;MKSAVFMMVLSTSIFVVFTKDSATPLVPCSKPAEFCTTVGGTCGQYYRWGDRNYCFLFCECDVGTSCPTDEAHAIVRRNVTHPLTHYTCQPISEFPVCQVNDTAIVFLGPSLLKLVHCTCHGEYDDVGNGRVVCRD
;
A
#
# COMPACT_ATOMS: atom_id res chain seq x y z
N MET A 1 35.71 50.09 7.01
CA MET A 1 34.26 49.94 6.72
C MET A 1 33.95 48.46 6.51
N LYS A 2 32.72 48.07 6.82
CA LYS A 2 32.29 46.76 7.34
C LYS A 2 32.34 45.63 6.29
N SER A 3 32.92 44.50 6.68
CA SER A 3 32.79 43.21 5.97
C SER A 3 31.50 42.54 6.43
N ALA A 4 30.59 42.25 5.51
CA ALA A 4 29.36 41.51 5.79
C ALA A 4 29.47 40.14 5.12
N VAL A 5 29.68 39.11 5.94
CA VAL A 5 29.55 37.71 5.52
C VAL A 5 28.05 37.39 5.57
N PHE A 6 27.43 37.26 4.41
CA PHE A 6 26.07 36.75 4.30
C PHE A 6 26.11 35.23 4.51
N MET A 7 25.79 34.78 5.72
CA MET A 7 25.45 33.37 5.97
C MET A 7 24.07 33.09 5.38
N MET A 8 24.02 32.35 4.27
CA MET A 8 22.77 31.74 3.81
C MET A 8 22.47 30.55 4.73
N VAL A 9 21.49 30.71 5.62
CA VAL A 9 20.93 29.61 6.38
C VAL A 9 20.05 28.81 5.41
N LEU A 10 20.55 27.66 4.95
CA LEU A 10 19.73 26.66 4.26
C LEU A 10 18.72 26.13 5.27
N SER A 11 17.50 26.66 5.19
CA SER A 11 16.34 26.13 5.91
C SER A 11 15.93 24.82 5.25
N THR A 12 16.64 23.73 5.55
CA THR A 12 16.19 22.38 5.19
C THR A 12 15.00 22.03 6.08
N SER A 13 13.81 22.17 5.51
CA SER A 13 12.58 21.62 6.08
C SER A 13 12.73 20.10 6.17
N ILE A 14 13.04 19.59 7.36
CA ILE A 14 13.05 18.16 7.62
C ILE A 14 11.58 17.72 7.66
N PHE A 15 11.08 17.17 6.57
CA PHE A 15 9.83 16.41 6.59
C PHE A 15 10.12 15.09 7.30
N VAL A 16 9.79 15.02 8.59
CA VAL A 16 9.78 13.76 9.33
C VAL A 16 8.55 12.99 8.88
N VAL A 17 8.71 12.16 7.85
CA VAL A 17 7.73 11.14 7.52
C VAL A 17 7.90 10.05 8.57
N PHE A 18 6.87 9.82 9.39
CA PHE A 18 6.82 8.66 10.27
C PHE A 18 6.84 7.41 9.39
N THR A 19 8.02 6.83 9.20
CA THR A 19 8.18 5.56 8.51
C THR A 19 7.52 4.50 9.38
N LYS A 20 6.37 4.01 8.92
CA LYS A 20 5.76 2.78 9.41
C LYS A 20 6.84 1.69 9.32
N ASP A 21 6.95 0.83 10.33
CA ASP A 21 8.02 -0.17 10.34
C ASP A 21 7.81 -1.21 9.21
N SER A 22 8.78 -1.25 8.28
CA SER A 22 8.86 -2.25 7.21
C SER A 22 9.21 -3.62 7.75
N ALA A 23 8.25 -4.54 7.77
CA ALA A 23 8.52 -5.95 8.00
C ALA A 23 8.54 -6.73 6.68
N THR A 24 9.46 -7.69 6.57
CA THR A 24 9.43 -8.70 5.52
C THR A 24 8.30 -9.71 5.77
N PRO A 25 7.66 -10.25 4.72
CA PRO A 25 6.64 -11.29 4.87
C PRO A 25 7.15 -12.47 5.72
N LEU A 26 6.42 -12.82 6.79
CA LEU A 26 6.83 -13.92 7.70
C LEU A 26 6.74 -15.32 7.07
N VAL A 27 6.11 -15.44 5.90
CA VAL A 27 5.94 -16.68 5.14
C VAL A 27 6.22 -16.41 3.66
N PRO A 28 6.72 -17.40 2.89
CA PRO A 28 6.91 -17.22 1.46
C PRO A 28 5.57 -16.98 0.76
N CYS A 29 5.60 -16.13 -0.27
CA CYS A 29 4.44 -15.81 -1.08
C CYS A 29 4.20 -16.87 -2.17
N SER A 30 2.93 -17.08 -2.52
CA SER A 30 2.56 -17.93 -3.64
C SER A 30 3.14 -17.40 -4.95
N LYS A 31 3.36 -18.28 -5.94
CA LYS A 31 3.65 -17.83 -7.30
C LYS A 31 2.35 -17.35 -7.96
N PRO A 32 2.36 -16.20 -8.65
CA PRO A 32 1.22 -15.77 -9.44
C PRO A 32 0.99 -16.72 -10.63
N ALA A 33 -0.25 -16.84 -11.09
CA ALA A 33 -0.63 -17.73 -12.19
C ALA A 33 -0.94 -16.98 -13.51
N GLU A 34 -1.21 -15.68 -13.43
CA GLU A 34 -1.70 -14.85 -14.53
C GLU A 34 -1.10 -13.44 -14.46
N PHE A 35 -1.27 -12.63 -15.51
CA PHE A 35 -0.87 -11.22 -15.53
C PHE A 35 -1.99 -10.33 -15.00
N CYS A 36 -1.62 -9.22 -14.34
CA CYS A 36 -2.59 -8.27 -13.82
C CYS A 36 -3.26 -7.52 -14.98
N THR A 37 -4.58 -7.66 -15.11
CA THR A 37 -5.36 -7.05 -16.19
C THR A 37 -5.92 -5.67 -15.83
N THR A 38 -5.76 -5.25 -14.58
CA THR A 38 -6.38 -4.04 -14.04
C THR A 38 -5.31 -3.08 -13.53
N VAL A 39 -5.20 -1.92 -14.19
CA VAL A 39 -4.39 -0.78 -13.71
C VAL A 39 -5.01 -0.24 -12.42
N GLY A 40 -4.17 0.07 -11.42
CA GLY A 40 -4.63 0.47 -10.09
C GLY A 40 -5.26 -0.66 -9.27
N GLY A 41 -5.13 -1.91 -9.73
CA GLY A 41 -5.56 -3.10 -8.99
C GLY A 41 -4.50 -3.58 -7.98
N THR A 42 -4.95 -4.34 -6.99
CA THR A 42 -4.06 -5.11 -6.11
C THR A 42 -3.52 -6.33 -6.85
N CYS A 43 -2.22 -6.58 -6.77
CA CYS A 43 -1.58 -7.77 -7.36
C CYS A 43 -1.38 -8.91 -6.35
N GLY A 44 -1.59 -8.65 -5.07
CA GLY A 44 -1.45 -9.65 -4.02
C GLY A 44 -1.98 -9.18 -2.68
N GLN A 45 -1.94 -10.08 -1.71
CA GLN A 45 -2.29 -9.78 -0.34
C GLN A 45 -1.51 -10.64 0.64
N TYR A 46 -1.28 -10.06 1.81
CA TYR A 46 -0.83 -10.77 2.99
C TYR A 46 -1.91 -10.66 4.06
N TYR A 47 -2.40 -11.80 4.54
CA TYR A 47 -3.42 -11.83 5.59
C TYR A 47 -3.10 -12.89 6.66
N ARG A 48 -3.56 -12.67 7.89
CA ARG A 48 -3.61 -13.72 8.94
C ARG A 48 -5.02 -14.27 9.04
N TRP A 49 -5.14 -15.60 9.04
CA TRP A 49 -6.38 -16.31 9.30
C TRP A 49 -6.15 -17.34 10.41
N GLY A 50 -6.85 -17.16 11.54
CA GLY A 50 -6.55 -17.88 12.78
C GLY A 50 -5.11 -17.62 13.23
N ASP A 51 -4.34 -18.69 13.43
CA ASP A 51 -2.93 -18.62 13.86
C ASP A 51 -1.92 -18.78 12.72
N ARG A 52 -2.37 -18.62 11.47
CA ARG A 52 -1.50 -18.77 10.29
C ARG A 52 -1.45 -17.50 9.48
N ASN A 53 -0.27 -17.21 8.96
CA ASN A 53 -0.06 -16.15 7.98
C ASN A 53 -0.11 -16.73 6.57
N TYR A 54 -0.64 -15.95 5.65
CA TYR A 54 -0.78 -16.30 4.24
C TYR A 54 -0.28 -15.14 3.39
N CYS A 55 0.55 -15.44 2.38
CA CYS A 55 0.92 -14.48 1.36
C CYS A 55 0.52 -15.02 -0.01
N PHE A 56 -0.45 -14.36 -0.65
CA PHE A 56 -0.96 -14.73 -1.96
C PHE A 56 -0.66 -13.64 -2.98
N LEU A 57 0.10 -13.97 -4.02
CA LEU A 57 0.25 -13.14 -5.20
C LEU A 57 -0.75 -13.64 -6.24
N PHE A 58 -1.67 -12.75 -6.63
CA PHE A 58 -2.74 -13.07 -7.56
C PHE A 58 -2.24 -13.04 -9.01
N CYS A 59 -1.39 -12.05 -9.32
CA CYS A 59 -0.93 -11.82 -10.67
C CYS A 59 0.46 -11.18 -10.74
N GLU A 60 1.11 -11.29 -11.90
CA GLU A 60 2.35 -10.57 -12.25
C GLU A 60 2.03 -9.17 -12.77
N CYS A 61 2.85 -8.18 -12.40
CA CYS A 61 2.63 -6.78 -12.76
C CYS A 61 3.04 -6.47 -14.20
N ASP A 62 4.18 -7.04 -14.60
CA ASP A 62 4.72 -7.00 -15.96
C ASP A 62 5.33 -8.36 -16.27
N VAL A 63 5.67 -8.61 -17.55
CA VAL A 63 6.33 -9.85 -17.99
C VAL A 63 7.59 -10.09 -17.18
N GLY A 64 7.59 -11.14 -16.35
CA GLY A 64 8.73 -11.53 -15.53
C GLY A 64 8.93 -10.69 -14.27
N THR A 65 8.04 -9.74 -13.97
CA THR A 65 8.08 -8.94 -12.74
C THR A 65 6.96 -9.38 -11.82
N SER A 66 7.33 -10.09 -10.75
CA SER A 66 6.41 -10.50 -9.69
C SER A 66 5.81 -9.29 -8.99
N CYS A 67 4.59 -9.44 -8.47
CA CYS A 67 3.97 -8.46 -7.58
C CYS A 67 4.93 -8.04 -6.45
N PRO A 68 5.26 -6.74 -6.33
CA PRO A 68 6.18 -6.26 -5.31
C PRO A 68 5.57 -6.39 -3.91
N THR A 69 6.40 -6.69 -2.92
CA THR A 69 5.98 -6.86 -1.51
C THR A 69 6.69 -5.91 -0.55
N ASP A 70 7.27 -4.85 -1.09
CA ASP A 70 7.89 -3.77 -0.30
C ASP A 70 6.84 -2.73 0.15
N GLU A 71 7.25 -1.81 1.02
CA GLU A 71 6.34 -0.81 1.59
C GLU A 71 5.81 0.21 0.59
N ALA A 72 6.60 0.55 -0.43
CA ALA A 72 6.17 1.52 -1.43
C ALA A 72 4.98 0.99 -2.23
N HIS A 73 4.74 -0.32 -2.21
CA HIS A 73 3.64 -1.01 -2.87
C HIS A 73 2.63 -1.62 -1.89
N ALA A 74 2.74 -1.33 -0.59
CA ALA A 74 1.95 -1.96 0.46
C ALA A 74 0.88 -1.02 1.03
N ILE A 75 -0.39 -1.36 0.80
CA ILE A 75 -1.51 -0.76 1.52
C ILE A 75 -1.75 -1.56 2.80
N VAL A 76 -1.31 -0.99 3.92
CA VAL A 76 -1.37 -1.65 5.23
C VAL A 76 -2.61 -1.20 5.99
N ARG A 77 -3.53 -2.13 6.25
CA ARG A 77 -4.79 -1.84 6.95
C ARG A 77 -4.63 -1.63 8.47
N ARG A 78 -3.44 -1.85 9.02
CA ARG A 78 -3.08 -1.70 10.44
C ARG A 78 -1.72 -1.01 10.60
N ASN A 79 -1.22 -0.85 11.81
CA ASN A 79 0.01 -0.10 12.08
C ASN A 79 1.32 -0.78 11.65
N VAL A 80 1.30 -2.05 11.24
CA VAL A 80 2.50 -2.81 10.85
C VAL A 80 2.28 -3.45 9.48
N THR A 81 3.25 -3.28 8.58
CA THR A 81 3.31 -3.99 7.30
C THR A 81 3.29 -5.48 7.62
N HIS A 82 2.22 -6.18 7.21
CA HIS A 82 1.81 -7.50 7.71
C HIS A 82 1.28 -7.49 9.17
N PRO A 83 0.20 -8.24 9.45
CA PRO A 83 -0.36 -9.31 8.64
C PRO A 83 -1.62 -8.91 7.87
N LEU A 84 -1.92 -7.63 7.62
CA LEU A 84 -3.09 -7.23 6.83
C LEU A 84 -2.68 -6.18 5.80
N THR A 85 -2.16 -6.66 4.68
CA THR A 85 -1.56 -5.84 3.64
C THR A 85 -2.09 -6.23 2.27
N HIS A 86 -2.43 -5.24 1.46
CA HIS A 86 -2.69 -5.40 0.04
C HIS A 86 -1.50 -4.85 -0.75
N TYR A 87 -1.03 -5.59 -1.74
CA TYR A 87 0.07 -5.17 -2.60
C TYR A 87 -0.45 -4.64 -3.92
N THR A 88 0.19 -3.61 -4.45
CA THR A 88 -0.13 -2.98 -5.74
C THR A 88 1.04 -3.08 -6.70
N CYS A 89 0.77 -3.07 -8.01
CA CYS A 89 1.86 -3.04 -8.99
C CYS A 89 2.55 -1.68 -9.10
N GLN A 90 1.77 -0.61 -8.96
CA GLN A 90 2.28 0.75 -8.93
C GLN A 90 2.50 1.21 -7.48
N PRO A 91 3.46 2.11 -7.22
CA PRO A 91 3.68 2.66 -5.89
C PRO A 91 2.42 3.31 -5.31
N ILE A 92 2.19 3.15 -4.00
CA ILE A 92 1.02 3.71 -3.32
C ILE A 92 0.98 5.24 -3.38
N SER A 93 2.13 5.90 -3.56
CA SER A 93 2.25 7.35 -3.73
C SER A 93 1.68 7.87 -5.06
N GLU A 94 1.43 7.00 -6.03
CA GLU A 94 0.81 7.38 -7.30
C GLU A 94 -0.73 7.44 -7.21
N PHE A 95 -1.30 6.85 -6.16
CA PHE A 95 -2.73 6.96 -5.91
C PHE A 95 -3.04 8.26 -5.19
N PRO A 96 -4.17 8.92 -5.51
CA PRO A 96 -4.59 10.10 -4.78
C PRO A 96 -4.86 9.74 -3.31
N VAL A 97 -4.83 10.74 -2.44
CA VAL A 97 -5.16 10.60 -1.04
C VAL A 97 -6.66 10.78 -0.85
N CYS A 98 -7.31 9.83 -0.19
CA CYS A 98 -8.74 9.86 0.11
C CYS A 98 -9.08 10.89 1.21
N GLN A 99 -10.30 11.43 1.19
CA GLN A 99 -10.89 12.09 2.35
C GLN A 99 -11.48 11.05 3.32
N VAL A 100 -11.78 11.49 4.55
CA VAL A 100 -12.47 10.65 5.55
C VAL A 100 -13.82 10.19 4.99
N ASN A 101 -14.14 8.91 5.16
CA ASN A 101 -15.30 8.19 4.63
C ASN A 101 -15.34 7.96 3.12
N ASP A 102 -14.33 8.40 2.36
CA ASP A 102 -14.22 8.02 0.95
C ASP A 102 -13.96 6.52 0.83
N THR A 103 -14.44 5.93 -0.27
CA THR A 103 -14.15 4.53 -0.61
C THR A 103 -12.76 4.43 -1.22
N ALA A 104 -11.83 3.85 -0.47
CA ALA A 104 -10.45 3.67 -0.89
C ALA A 104 -10.27 2.46 -1.81
N ILE A 105 -10.93 1.33 -1.46
CA ILE A 105 -10.73 0.05 -2.14
C ILE A 105 -12.07 -0.62 -2.40
N VAL A 106 -12.26 -1.18 -3.59
CA VAL A 106 -13.47 -1.92 -3.99
C VAL A 106 -13.10 -3.28 -4.56
N PHE A 107 -13.84 -4.31 -4.17
CA PHE A 107 -13.71 -5.66 -4.69
C PHE A 107 -14.27 -5.78 -6.12
N LEU A 108 -13.47 -6.33 -7.04
CA LEU A 108 -13.86 -6.51 -8.45
C LEU A 108 -14.39 -7.93 -8.71
N GLY A 109 -15.64 -8.18 -8.34
CA GLY A 109 -16.38 -9.38 -8.75
C GLY A 109 -15.74 -10.71 -8.29
N PRO A 110 -15.86 -11.83 -9.02
CA PRO A 110 -15.43 -13.15 -8.51
C PRO A 110 -13.90 -13.30 -8.37
N SER A 111 -13.11 -12.31 -8.80
CA SER A 111 -11.65 -12.31 -8.65
C SER A 111 -11.25 -11.85 -7.25
N LEU A 112 -10.12 -12.34 -6.71
CA LEU A 112 -9.57 -11.83 -5.45
C LEU A 112 -8.95 -10.41 -5.59
N LEU A 113 -8.98 -9.85 -6.81
CA LEU A 113 -8.44 -8.53 -7.12
C LEU A 113 -9.34 -7.43 -6.56
N LYS A 114 -8.69 -6.40 -6.02
CA LYS A 114 -9.36 -5.20 -5.56
C LYS A 114 -8.87 -4.01 -6.37
N LEU A 115 -9.77 -3.10 -6.70
CA LEU A 115 -9.42 -1.81 -7.28
C LEU A 115 -9.10 -0.83 -6.17
N VAL A 116 -7.97 -0.15 -6.28
CA VAL A 116 -7.56 0.92 -5.38
C VAL A 116 -7.87 2.25 -6.07
N HIS A 117 -8.77 3.03 -5.48
CA HIS A 117 -9.12 4.36 -5.95
C HIS A 117 -8.21 5.44 -5.37
N CYS A 118 -7.88 5.30 -4.09
CA CYS A 118 -7.09 6.26 -3.33
C CYS A 118 -6.50 5.59 -2.07
N THR A 119 -5.57 6.27 -1.40
CA THR A 119 -4.93 5.83 -0.15
C THR A 119 -5.40 6.67 1.04
N CYS A 120 -5.59 6.05 2.20
CA CYS A 120 -5.99 6.74 3.43
C CYS A 120 -4.77 7.32 4.16
N HIS A 121 -4.92 8.51 4.75
CA HIS A 121 -3.97 9.05 5.73
C HIS A 121 -4.05 8.33 7.09
N GLY A 122 -5.26 7.93 7.50
CA GLY A 122 -5.54 7.22 8.75
C GLY A 122 -5.78 5.72 8.53
N GLU A 123 -6.89 5.22 9.05
CA GLU A 123 -7.21 3.79 9.06
C GLU A 123 -8.08 3.34 7.87
N TYR A 124 -8.00 2.04 7.55
CA TYR A 124 -8.79 1.38 6.51
C TYR A 124 -9.85 0.47 7.12
N ASP A 125 -11.11 0.91 7.09
CA ASP A 125 -12.25 0.23 7.71
C ASP A 125 -13.04 -0.62 6.69
N ASP A 126 -13.41 -1.85 7.06
CA ASP A 126 -14.25 -2.72 6.21
C ASP A 126 -15.72 -2.42 6.50
N VAL A 127 -16.42 -1.85 5.53
CA VAL A 127 -17.86 -1.53 5.69
C VAL A 127 -18.76 -2.59 5.07
N GLY A 128 -18.20 -3.75 4.69
CA GLY A 128 -18.93 -4.82 4.04
C GLY A 128 -19.11 -4.62 2.53
N ASN A 129 -19.70 -5.61 1.86
CA ASN A 129 -19.91 -5.64 0.41
C ASN A 129 -18.61 -5.45 -0.41
N GLY A 130 -17.47 -5.83 0.15
CA GLY A 130 -16.16 -5.71 -0.50
C GLY A 130 -15.66 -4.27 -0.63
N ARG A 131 -16.16 -3.34 0.19
CA ARG A 131 -15.72 -1.93 0.20
C ARG A 131 -14.89 -1.63 1.44
N VAL A 132 -13.79 -0.91 1.24
CA VAL A 132 -12.94 -0.39 2.30
C VAL A 132 -12.97 1.14 2.24
N VAL A 133 -13.23 1.78 3.36
CA VAL A 133 -13.29 3.25 3.48
C VAL A 133 -12.19 3.79 4.38
N CYS A 134 -11.87 5.06 4.22
CA CYS A 134 -10.94 5.75 5.11
C CYS A 134 -11.62 6.25 6.38
N ARG A 135 -10.92 6.11 7.50
CA ARG A 135 -11.27 6.71 8.79
C ARG A 135 -10.10 7.56 9.31
N ASP A 136 -10.43 8.48 10.20
CA ASP A 136 -9.44 9.22 11.01
C ASP A 136 -8.71 8.29 11.98
#